data_AF-A0A397GU35-F1
#
_entry.id   AF-A0A397GU35-F1
#
_cell.length_a   1.000
_cell.length_b   1.000
_cell.length_c   1.000
_cell.angle_alpha   90.00
_cell.angle_beta   90.00
_cell.angle_gamma   90.00
#
_symmetry.space_group_name_H-M   'P 1'
#
loop_
_entity.id
_entity.type
_entity.pdbx_description
1 polymer ?
#
loop_
_entity_poly.entity_id
_entity_poly.type
_entity_poly.pdbx_seq_one_letter_code
_entity_poly.pdbx_strand_id
1 'polypeptide(L)'
;MPTRTFREKPFPCYLCNCSYSSKSSLSSHENKKHKENRIVPHYQYFSYISEGIVKHFRAAFLQDVDSKLSFHRTTEGIKKFQWKFSEGLFYFLFSNELGFLYKPSIRKYYCVFKGESGYKQIGIIFRCKVWGRKRNLLGSESFVLVEERDINGTCVEKEIIFTWREKTITKVEDKISFDVSCGILECILEVRRETVEIINI
;
A
#
# COMPACT_ATOMS: atom_id res chain seq x y z
N MET A 1 21.57 -48.73 -8.71
CA MET A 1 22.23 -47.46 -8.29
C MET A 1 21.20 -46.36 -8.31
N PRO A 2 20.88 -45.69 -7.19
CA PRO A 2 19.96 -44.57 -7.23
C PRO A 2 20.71 -43.33 -7.75
N THR A 3 20.26 -42.82 -8.89
CA THR A 3 20.70 -41.56 -9.47
C THR A 3 20.40 -40.44 -8.45
N ARG A 4 21.47 -39.83 -7.96
CA ARG A 4 21.43 -38.65 -7.10
C ARG A 4 20.86 -37.50 -7.92
N THR A 5 19.54 -37.35 -7.93
CA THR A 5 18.87 -36.19 -8.50
C THR A 5 19.35 -34.97 -7.73
N PHE A 6 20.20 -34.15 -8.35
CA PHE A 6 20.44 -32.81 -7.86
C PHE A 6 19.06 -32.15 -7.78
N ARG A 7 18.58 -31.87 -6.57
CA ARG A 7 17.34 -31.11 -6.40
C ARG A 7 17.65 -29.71 -6.93
N GLU A 8 17.28 -29.46 -8.19
CA GLU A 8 17.38 -28.14 -8.78
C GLU A 8 16.63 -27.14 -7.90
N LYS A 9 17.27 -26.00 -7.67
CA LYS A 9 16.70 -24.91 -6.88
C LYS A 9 16.53 -23.70 -7.80
N PRO A 10 15.53 -23.72 -8.70
CA PRO A 10 15.41 -22.72 -9.76
C PRO A 10 14.93 -21.35 -9.27
N PHE A 11 14.66 -21.19 -7.97
CA PHE A 11 14.17 -19.95 -7.37
C PHE A 11 15.27 -19.29 -6.52
N PRO A 12 16.16 -18.48 -7.12
CA PRO A 12 17.17 -17.74 -6.38
C PRO A 12 16.53 -16.61 -5.57
N CYS A 13 17.10 -16.33 -4.39
CA CYS A 13 16.85 -15.09 -3.68
C CYS A 13 17.73 -14.00 -4.30
N TYR A 14 17.15 -12.86 -4.68
CA TYR A 14 17.93 -11.74 -5.23
C TYR A 14 18.55 -10.85 -4.16
N LEU A 15 18.30 -11.15 -2.87
CA LEU A 15 18.80 -10.39 -1.72
C LEU A 15 19.95 -11.11 -0.99
N CYS A 16 20.22 -12.39 -1.32
CA CYS A 16 21.33 -13.16 -0.78
C CYS A 16 21.67 -14.35 -1.71
N ASN A 17 22.75 -15.07 -1.41
CA ASN A 17 23.22 -16.18 -2.28
C ASN A 17 22.45 -17.50 -2.09
N CYS A 18 21.23 -17.47 -1.54
CA CYS A 18 20.42 -18.67 -1.33
C CYS A 18 19.51 -18.96 -2.53
N SER A 19 19.27 -20.24 -2.81
CA SER A 19 18.29 -20.70 -3.81
C SER A 19 17.35 -21.74 -3.22
N TYR A 20 16.13 -21.80 -3.75
CA TYR A 20 15.02 -22.57 -3.21
C TYR A 20 14.35 -23.44 -4.28
N SER A 21 13.73 -24.53 -3.86
CA SER A 21 13.05 -25.48 -4.74
C SER A 21 11.63 -25.07 -5.13
N SER A 22 11.05 -24.05 -4.46
CA SER A 22 9.72 -23.53 -4.77
C SER A 22 9.60 -22.04 -4.49
N LYS A 23 8.66 -21.36 -5.18
CA LYS A 23 8.31 -19.95 -4.88
C LYS A 23 7.88 -19.76 -3.42
N SER A 24 7.13 -20.69 -2.85
CA SER A 24 6.66 -20.61 -1.47
C SER A 24 7.80 -20.69 -0.45
N SER A 25 8.80 -21.53 -0.71
CA SER A 25 9.99 -21.65 0.16
C SER A 25 10.89 -20.41 0.04
N LEU A 26 11.07 -19.86 -1.17
CA LEU A 26 11.72 -18.56 -1.36
C LEU A 26 10.98 -17.43 -0.62
N SER A 27 9.66 -17.31 -0.80
CA SER A 27 8.85 -16.28 -0.13
C SER A 27 8.92 -16.40 1.40
N SER A 28 8.87 -17.62 1.92
CA SER A 28 9.04 -17.88 3.35
C SER A 28 10.43 -17.49 3.85
N HIS A 29 11.46 -17.75 3.07
CA HIS A 29 12.82 -17.30 3.37
C HIS A 29 12.91 -15.78 3.39
N GLU A 30 12.42 -15.08 2.36
CA GLU A 30 12.42 -13.62 2.30
C GLU A 30 11.69 -12.99 3.49
N ASN A 31 10.51 -13.51 3.84
CA ASN A 31 9.76 -13.02 5.00
C ASN A 31 10.50 -13.21 6.34
N LYS A 32 11.38 -14.20 6.45
CA LYS A 32 12.13 -14.49 7.68
C LYS A 32 13.49 -13.80 7.73
N LYS A 33 14.19 -13.70 6.61
CA LYS A 33 15.57 -13.20 6.52
C LYS A 33 15.68 -11.78 5.97
N HIS A 34 14.65 -11.32 5.26
CA HIS A 34 14.63 -10.05 4.55
C HIS A 34 13.31 -9.30 4.80
N LYS A 35 12.73 -9.45 5.99
CA LYS A 35 11.43 -8.86 6.37
C LYS A 35 11.38 -7.35 6.14
N GLU A 36 12.51 -6.69 6.40
CA GLU A 36 12.67 -5.23 6.35
C GLU A 36 13.40 -4.77 5.09
N ASN A 37 13.38 -5.57 4.01
CA ASN A 37 14.08 -5.22 2.79
C ASN A 37 13.53 -3.94 2.15
N ARG A 38 14.42 -2.99 1.91
CA ARG A 38 14.16 -1.72 1.18
C ARG A 38 14.83 -1.69 -0.19
N ILE A 39 15.67 -2.66 -0.52
CA ILE A 39 16.44 -2.69 -1.76
C ILE A 39 15.54 -3.15 -2.90
N VAL A 40 15.50 -2.35 -3.97
CA VAL A 40 14.77 -2.64 -5.20
C VAL A 40 15.81 -2.73 -6.33
N PRO A 41 16.33 -3.91 -6.66
CA PRO A 41 17.52 -4.03 -7.53
C PRO A 41 17.35 -3.43 -8.94
N HIS A 42 16.12 -3.38 -9.44
CA HIS A 42 15.76 -2.91 -10.78
C HIS A 42 15.29 -1.46 -10.83
N TYR A 43 15.41 -0.69 -9.74
CA TYR A 43 14.91 0.69 -9.67
C TYR A 43 15.49 1.62 -10.76
N GLN A 44 16.73 1.37 -11.17
CA GLN A 44 17.43 2.10 -12.24
C GLN A 44 16.73 1.99 -13.61
N TYR A 45 15.85 1.00 -13.78
CA TYR A 45 15.09 0.80 -15.02
C TYR A 45 13.70 1.46 -14.98
N PHE A 46 13.33 2.13 -13.87
CA PHE A 46 12.07 2.85 -13.83
C PHE A 46 12.12 4.04 -14.79
N SER A 47 11.08 4.15 -15.62
CA SER A 47 10.90 5.28 -16.52
C SER A 47 10.73 6.58 -15.73
N TYR A 48 11.09 7.69 -16.36
CA TYR A 48 10.85 9.03 -15.81
C TYR A 48 9.37 9.21 -15.44
N ILE A 49 9.12 9.69 -14.22
CA ILE A 49 7.79 10.00 -13.72
C ILE A 49 7.57 11.50 -13.86
N SER A 50 6.68 11.90 -14.79
CA SER A 50 6.35 13.31 -14.98
C SER A 50 5.52 13.86 -13.82
N GLU A 51 5.67 15.15 -13.52
CA GLU A 51 4.87 15.83 -12.48
C GLU A 51 3.37 15.74 -12.77
N GLY A 52 2.95 15.62 -14.04
CA GLY A 52 1.56 15.40 -14.43
C GLY A 52 0.98 14.10 -13.87
N ILE A 53 1.74 13.00 -13.97
CA ILE A 53 1.34 11.69 -13.40
C ILE A 53 1.24 11.78 -11.88
N VAL A 54 2.21 12.44 -11.24
CA VAL A 54 2.22 12.63 -9.78
C VAL A 54 1.01 13.44 -9.33
N LYS A 55 0.72 14.57 -9.99
CA LYS A 55 -0.44 15.42 -9.71
C LYS A 55 -1.75 14.66 -9.89
N HIS A 56 -1.86 13.89 -10.97
CA HIS A 56 -3.04 13.07 -11.24
C HIS A 56 -3.28 12.05 -10.14
N PHE A 57 -2.24 11.32 -9.72
CA PHE A 57 -2.38 10.36 -8.62
C PHE A 57 -2.75 11.04 -7.30
N ARG A 58 -2.13 12.19 -6.97
CA ARG A 58 -2.48 12.95 -5.76
C ARG A 58 -3.95 13.35 -5.76
N ALA A 59 -4.46 13.86 -6.88
CA ALA A 59 -5.87 14.23 -7.02
C ALA A 59 -6.80 13.02 -6.86
N ALA A 60 -6.47 11.89 -7.51
CA ALA A 60 -7.25 10.66 -7.41
C ALA A 60 -7.32 10.14 -5.96
N PHE A 61 -6.20 10.14 -5.24
CA PHE A 61 -6.17 9.77 -3.82
C PHE A 61 -7.08 10.67 -2.99
N LEU A 62 -6.95 12.00 -3.12
CA LEU A 62 -7.72 12.95 -2.33
C LEU A 62 -9.22 12.85 -2.63
N GLN A 63 -9.59 12.72 -3.90
CA GLN A 63 -10.99 12.55 -4.31
C GLN A 63 -11.61 11.29 -3.72
N ASP A 64 -10.90 10.16 -3.80
CA ASP A 64 -11.41 8.88 -3.31
C ASP A 64 -11.51 8.86 -1.78
N VAL A 65 -10.51 9.40 -1.07
CA VAL A 65 -10.58 9.53 0.39
C VAL A 65 -11.74 10.44 0.81
N ASP A 66 -11.86 11.63 0.21
CA ASP A 66 -12.95 12.57 0.53
C ASP A 66 -14.33 11.97 0.28
N SER A 67 -14.48 11.12 -0.76
CA SER A 67 -15.72 10.40 -1.04
C SER A 67 -16.12 9.41 0.06
N LYS A 68 -15.14 8.92 0.84
CA LYS A 68 -15.37 7.98 1.95
C LYS A 68 -15.41 8.63 3.31
N LEU A 69 -14.99 9.89 3.43
CA LEU A 69 -15.24 10.73 4.60
C LEU A 69 -16.67 11.28 4.57
N SER A 70 -17.67 10.40 4.45
CA SER A 70 -19.09 10.80 4.40
C SER A 70 -19.74 10.73 5.77
N PHE A 71 -20.92 11.35 5.90
CA PHE A 71 -21.71 11.35 7.14
C PHE A 71 -22.77 10.23 7.19
N HIS A 72 -22.74 9.26 6.27
CA HIS A 72 -23.57 8.06 6.35
C HIS A 72 -22.91 6.98 7.21
N ARG A 73 -23.68 6.27 8.04
CA ARG A 73 -23.15 5.18 8.90
C ARG A 73 -22.40 4.10 8.12
N THR A 74 -22.75 3.87 6.86
CA THR A 74 -22.11 2.88 5.99
C THR A 74 -20.67 3.25 5.58
N THR A 75 -20.24 4.49 5.84
CA THR A 75 -18.88 4.94 5.50
C THR A 75 -17.87 4.83 6.63
N GLU A 76 -18.23 4.27 7.78
CA GLU A 76 -17.26 3.91 8.83
C GLU A 76 -16.56 2.57 8.54
N GLY A 77 -15.42 2.35 9.21
CA GLY A 77 -14.63 1.13 9.15
C GLY A 77 -13.53 1.16 8.08
N ILE A 78 -12.95 -0.01 7.83
CA ILE A 78 -11.81 -0.17 6.92
C ILE A 78 -12.24 0.16 5.48
N LYS A 79 -11.50 1.09 4.85
CA LYS A 79 -11.64 1.48 3.46
C LYS A 79 -10.44 1.03 2.66
N LYS A 80 -10.72 0.58 1.45
CA LYS A 80 -9.75 0.06 0.50
C LYS A 80 -9.95 0.76 -0.83
N PHE A 81 -8.86 1.31 -1.34
CA PHE A 81 -8.81 2.03 -2.60
C PHE A 81 -7.84 1.33 -3.55
N GLN A 82 -8.12 1.35 -4.85
CA GLN A 82 -7.29 0.70 -5.86
C GLN A 82 -7.19 1.57 -7.11
N TRP A 83 -5.96 1.77 -7.58
CA TRP A 83 -5.65 2.55 -8.77
C TRP A 83 -4.66 1.81 -9.67
N LYS A 84 -4.71 2.11 -10.96
CA LYS A 84 -3.78 1.55 -11.96
C LYS A 84 -2.63 2.52 -12.19
N PHE A 85 -1.48 2.27 -11.56
CA PHE A 85 -0.29 3.10 -11.69
C PHE A 85 0.97 2.24 -11.81
N SER A 86 2.03 2.82 -12.39
CA SER A 86 3.30 2.14 -12.61
C SER A 86 4.03 1.84 -11.31
N GLU A 87 4.89 0.81 -11.35
CA GLU A 87 5.81 0.45 -10.27
C GLU A 87 6.70 1.63 -9.87
N GLY A 88 7.23 2.33 -10.88
CA GLY A 88 8.08 3.49 -10.71
C GLY A 88 7.40 4.65 -9.97
N LEU A 89 6.09 4.87 -10.15
CA LEU A 89 5.38 5.90 -9.38
C LEU A 89 5.34 5.56 -7.89
N PHE A 90 5.07 4.30 -7.54
CA PHE A 90 5.07 3.86 -6.14
C PHE A 90 6.47 4.06 -5.52
N TYR A 91 7.51 3.60 -6.21
CA TYR A 91 8.88 3.77 -5.76
C TYR A 91 9.25 5.26 -5.59
N PHE A 92 8.91 6.10 -6.58
CA PHE A 92 9.18 7.53 -6.55
C PHE A 92 8.54 8.22 -5.34
N LEU A 93 7.30 7.87 -5.00
CA LEU A 93 6.57 8.49 -3.90
C LEU A 93 7.00 8.00 -2.52
N PHE A 94 7.37 6.73 -2.39
CA PHE A 94 7.44 6.07 -1.09
C PHE A 94 8.81 5.51 -0.71
N SER A 95 9.79 5.41 -1.62
CA SER A 95 11.09 4.74 -1.34
C SER A 95 11.87 5.31 -0.15
N ASN A 96 11.75 6.63 0.08
CA ASN A 96 12.42 7.31 1.18
C ASN A 96 11.70 7.18 2.52
N GLU A 97 10.45 6.69 2.51
CA GLU A 97 9.63 6.59 3.70
C GLU A 97 10.08 5.45 4.62
N LEU A 98 10.00 5.66 5.94
CA LEU A 98 10.48 4.67 6.93
C LEU A 98 9.76 3.32 6.82
N GLY A 99 8.48 3.33 6.49
CA GLY A 99 7.66 2.12 6.34
C GLY A 99 7.78 1.44 4.98
N PHE A 100 8.66 1.90 4.09
CA PHE A 100 8.83 1.34 2.76
C PHE A 100 9.46 -0.05 2.81
N LEU A 101 8.89 -1.01 2.06
CA LEU A 101 9.37 -2.39 1.96
C LEU A 101 9.14 -2.94 0.55
N TYR A 102 10.06 -3.79 0.10
CA TYR A 102 9.92 -4.54 -1.16
C TYR A 102 10.16 -6.03 -0.96
N LYS A 103 9.27 -6.86 -1.51
CA LYS A 103 9.35 -8.32 -1.52
C LYS A 103 9.60 -8.83 -2.95
N PRO A 104 10.85 -9.18 -3.31
CA PRO A 104 11.20 -9.60 -4.67
C PRO A 104 10.45 -10.84 -5.15
N SER A 105 10.32 -11.88 -4.31
CA SER A 105 9.70 -13.17 -4.68
C SER A 105 8.26 -13.06 -5.19
N ILE A 106 7.54 -12.03 -4.77
CA ILE A 106 6.15 -11.77 -5.13
C ILE A 106 5.96 -10.43 -5.85
N ARG A 107 7.07 -9.75 -6.20
CA ARG A 107 7.10 -8.42 -6.83
C ARG A 107 6.09 -7.44 -6.22
N LYS A 108 6.15 -7.31 -4.89
CA LYS A 108 5.18 -6.52 -4.11
C LYS A 108 5.87 -5.50 -3.22
N TYR A 109 5.31 -4.30 -3.20
CA TYR A 109 5.76 -3.18 -2.37
C TYR A 109 4.76 -2.90 -1.27
N TYR A 110 5.27 -2.35 -0.18
CA TYR A 110 4.50 -1.84 0.93
C TYR A 110 5.09 -0.49 1.36
N CYS A 111 4.25 0.40 1.85
CA CYS A 111 4.64 1.56 2.61
C CYS A 111 3.62 1.75 3.73
N VAL A 112 4.07 1.58 4.97
CA VAL A 112 3.20 1.62 6.16
C VAL A 112 3.44 2.92 6.93
N PHE A 113 2.38 3.68 7.15
CA PHE A 113 2.38 4.88 7.97
C PHE A 113 1.61 4.61 9.26
N LYS A 114 2.13 5.07 10.41
CA LYS A 114 1.55 4.80 11.73
C LYS A 114 1.25 6.08 12.49
N GLY A 115 0.13 6.10 13.20
CA GLY A 115 -0.20 7.16 14.15
C GLY A 115 -0.31 8.55 13.51
N GLU A 116 -0.27 9.56 14.37
CA GLU A 116 -0.34 10.96 13.93
C GLU A 116 0.85 11.36 13.04
N SER A 117 2.05 10.83 13.31
CA SER A 117 3.25 11.08 12.51
C SER A 117 3.08 10.60 11.06
N GLY A 118 2.58 9.38 10.90
CA GLY A 118 2.27 8.82 9.59
C GLY A 118 1.21 9.62 8.83
N TYR A 119 0.17 10.06 9.52
CA TYR A 119 -0.86 10.94 8.94
C TYR A 119 -0.28 12.26 8.41
N LYS A 120 0.60 12.90 9.19
CA LYS A 120 1.29 14.14 8.80
C LYS A 120 2.18 13.92 7.58
N GLN A 121 2.92 12.82 7.54
CA GLN A 121 3.80 12.47 6.43
C GLN A 121 3.01 12.23 5.13
N ILE A 122 1.88 11.52 5.19
CA ILE A 122 0.96 11.39 4.04
C ILE A 122 0.50 12.78 3.57
N GLY A 123 0.16 13.68 4.49
CA GLY A 123 -0.23 15.05 4.13
C GLY A 123 0.87 15.83 3.39
N ILE A 124 2.15 15.57 3.68
CA ILE A 124 3.29 16.13 2.95
C ILE A 124 3.39 15.51 1.54
N ILE A 125 3.37 14.17 1.44
CA ILE A 125 3.47 13.44 0.17
C ILE A 125 2.36 13.88 -0.81
N PHE A 126 1.13 14.02 -0.30
CA PHE A 126 -0.06 14.37 -1.08
C PHE A 126 -0.35 15.87 -1.12
N ARG A 127 0.51 16.71 -0.51
CA ARG A 127 0.37 18.18 -0.47
C ARG A 127 -0.99 18.66 0.07
N CYS A 128 -1.54 17.96 1.07
CA CYS A 128 -2.81 18.32 1.72
C CYS A 128 -2.79 17.90 3.20
N LYS A 129 -2.73 18.86 4.13
CA LYS A 129 -2.65 18.56 5.58
C LYS A 129 -3.93 17.98 6.19
N VAL A 130 -5.08 18.28 5.58
CA VAL A 130 -6.41 17.86 6.05
C VAL A 130 -7.00 16.73 5.21
N TRP A 131 -6.15 16.00 4.48
CA TRP A 131 -6.54 14.98 3.51
C TRP A 131 -7.49 13.91 4.05
N GLY A 132 -7.41 13.61 5.36
CA GLY A 132 -8.17 12.56 6.01
C GLY A 132 -9.24 13.08 6.98
N ARG A 133 -9.70 14.34 6.86
CA ARG A 133 -10.76 14.89 7.71
C ARG A 133 -11.80 15.66 6.91
N LYS A 134 -13.07 15.49 7.25
CA LYS A 134 -14.20 16.24 6.70
C LYS A 134 -15.20 16.60 7.80
N ARG A 135 -15.56 17.87 7.87
CA ARG A 135 -16.52 18.39 8.86
C ARG A 135 -17.76 18.94 8.17
N ASN A 136 -18.94 18.69 8.72
CA ASN A 136 -20.17 19.32 8.25
C ASN A 136 -20.50 20.60 9.04
N LEU A 137 -21.50 21.34 8.57
CA LEU A 137 -21.97 22.58 9.21
C LEU A 137 -22.53 22.36 10.62
N LEU A 138 -22.96 21.13 10.94
CA LEU A 138 -23.52 20.75 12.24
C LEU A 138 -22.45 20.29 13.24
N GLY A 139 -21.16 20.42 12.89
CA GLY A 139 -20.04 20.06 13.75
C GLY A 139 -19.71 18.57 13.78
N SER A 140 -20.46 17.70 13.10
CA SER A 140 -20.06 16.30 12.93
C SER A 140 -18.78 16.21 12.09
N GLU A 141 -17.88 15.33 12.47
CA GLU A 141 -16.61 15.11 11.80
C GLU A 141 -16.48 13.65 11.37
N SER A 142 -16.04 13.43 10.13
CA SER A 142 -15.56 12.14 9.65
C SER A 142 -14.06 12.24 9.43
N PHE A 143 -13.31 11.26 9.91
CA PHE A 143 -11.86 11.30 9.89
C PHE A 143 -11.24 9.92 9.71
N VAL A 144 -10.02 9.90 9.19
CA VAL A 144 -9.17 8.72 9.17
C VAL A 144 -8.67 8.47 10.60
N LEU A 145 -8.97 7.28 11.13
CA LEU A 145 -8.54 6.87 12.46
C LEU A 145 -7.05 6.55 12.43
N VAL A 146 -6.28 7.28 13.24
CA VAL A 146 -4.82 7.15 13.32
C VAL A 146 -4.37 6.59 14.66
N GLU A 147 -5.18 6.76 15.70
CA GLU A 147 -4.92 6.32 17.07
C GLU A 147 -6.27 5.98 17.74
N GLU A 148 -6.29 4.96 18.58
CA GLU A 148 -7.44 4.64 19.44
C GLU A 148 -6.94 4.22 20.83
N ARG A 149 -7.77 4.37 21.87
CA ARG A 149 -7.44 3.80 23.19
C ARG A 149 -7.98 2.39 23.28
N ASP A 150 -7.17 1.47 23.79
CA ASP A 150 -7.63 0.14 24.15
C ASP A 150 -8.43 0.13 25.47
N ILE A 151 -8.90 -1.05 25.86
CA ILE A 151 -9.65 -1.27 27.11
C ILE A 151 -8.87 -0.89 28.38
N ASN A 152 -7.54 -0.84 28.30
CA ASN A 152 -6.65 -0.49 29.40
C ASN A 152 -6.23 1.00 29.36
N GLY A 153 -6.74 1.77 28.39
CA GLY A 153 -6.40 3.18 28.19
C GLY A 153 -5.08 3.41 27.44
N THR A 154 -4.43 2.36 26.93
CA THR A 154 -3.20 2.45 26.13
C THR A 154 -3.52 2.99 24.75
N CYS A 155 -2.74 3.96 24.27
CA CYS A 155 -2.86 4.45 22.91
C CYS A 155 -2.31 3.42 21.92
N VAL A 156 -3.14 3.00 20.97
CA VAL A 156 -2.81 2.08 19.89
C VAL A 156 -2.79 2.86 18.59
N GLU A 157 -1.61 2.95 17.97
CA GLU A 157 -1.46 3.54 16.66
C GLU A 157 -2.07 2.64 15.57
N LYS A 158 -2.85 3.25 14.68
CA LYS A 158 -3.41 2.62 13.49
C LYS A 158 -2.46 2.77 12.32
N GLU A 159 -2.56 1.80 11.40
CA GLU A 159 -1.76 1.76 10.19
C GLU A 159 -2.56 2.25 8.98
N ILE A 160 -1.93 3.08 8.16
CA ILE A 160 -2.36 3.40 6.80
C ILE A 160 -1.36 2.73 5.86
N ILE A 161 -1.85 1.81 5.03
CA ILE A 161 -1.01 0.90 4.26
C ILE A 161 -1.18 1.17 2.77
N PHE A 162 -0.11 1.61 2.13
CA PHE A 162 0.00 1.63 0.68
C PHE A 162 0.69 0.35 0.21
N THR A 163 0.17 -0.30 -0.83
CA THR A 163 0.83 -1.43 -1.48
C THR A 163 0.84 -1.25 -2.98
N TRP A 164 1.83 -1.82 -3.64
CA TRP A 164 1.83 -1.98 -5.10
C TRP A 164 2.11 -3.43 -5.44
N ARG A 165 1.40 -3.98 -6.42
CA ARG A 165 1.65 -5.30 -6.97
C ARG A 165 1.42 -5.32 -8.48
N GLU A 166 2.18 -6.16 -9.18
CA GLU A 166 1.87 -6.49 -10.55
C GLU A 166 0.67 -7.43 -10.61
N LYS A 167 -0.27 -7.14 -11.51
CA LYS A 167 -1.39 -8.02 -11.85
C LYS A 167 -1.29 -8.37 -13.33
N THR A 168 -1.08 -9.65 -13.60
CA THR A 168 -1.06 -10.20 -14.96
C THR A 168 -2.44 -10.74 -15.32
N ILE A 169 -2.89 -10.43 -16.53
CA ILE A 169 -4.14 -10.91 -17.12
C ILE A 169 -3.76 -11.63 -18.40
N THR A 170 -4.05 -12.93 -18.48
CA THR A 170 -3.89 -13.69 -19.71
C THR A 170 -5.08 -13.42 -20.64
N LYS A 171 -4.77 -13.11 -21.88
CA LYS A 171 -5.72 -12.94 -22.99
C LYS A 171 -5.47 -14.04 -24.01
N VAL A 172 -6.54 -14.46 -24.68
CA VAL A 172 -6.48 -15.47 -25.73
C VAL A 172 -7.11 -14.87 -26.98
N GLU A 173 -6.36 -14.87 -28.07
CA GLU A 173 -6.80 -14.41 -29.40
C GLU A 173 -6.25 -15.42 -30.42
N ASP A 174 -7.13 -15.97 -31.27
CA ASP A 174 -6.76 -16.94 -32.31
C ASP A 174 -5.88 -18.13 -31.84
N LYS A 175 -6.20 -18.68 -30.66
CA LYS A 175 -5.45 -19.76 -29.99
C LYS A 175 -4.04 -19.37 -29.51
N ILE A 176 -3.66 -18.09 -29.62
CA ILE A 176 -2.45 -17.53 -29.04
C ILE A 176 -2.81 -16.91 -27.69
N SER A 177 -2.17 -17.37 -26.63
CA SER A 177 -2.27 -16.76 -25.31
C SER A 177 -1.17 -15.71 -25.14
N PHE A 178 -1.53 -14.50 -24.73
CA PHE A 178 -0.58 -13.45 -24.34
C PHE A 178 -0.93 -12.85 -22.98
N ASP A 179 0.09 -12.44 -22.24
CA ASP A 179 -0.06 -11.88 -20.91
C ASP A 179 0.03 -10.36 -20.94
N VAL A 180 -0.97 -9.70 -20.35
CA VAL A 180 -1.00 -8.26 -20.14
C VAL A 180 -0.78 -7.98 -18.67
N SER A 181 0.33 -7.33 -18.31
CA SER A 181 0.56 -6.91 -16.92
C SER A 181 0.14 -5.46 -16.68
N CYS A 182 -0.40 -5.21 -15.48
CA CYS A 182 -0.71 -3.87 -15.00
C CYS A 182 -0.33 -3.73 -13.52
N GLY A 183 0.19 -2.57 -13.14
CA GLY A 183 0.45 -2.25 -11.74
C GLY A 183 -0.84 -1.87 -11.01
N ILE A 184 -1.06 -2.46 -9.85
CA ILE A 184 -2.18 -2.12 -8.95
C ILE A 184 -1.59 -1.48 -7.70
N LEU A 185 -1.83 -0.19 -7.53
CA LEU A 185 -1.56 0.56 -6.31
C LEU A 185 -2.82 0.53 -5.44
N GLU A 186 -2.68 0.16 -4.17
CA GLU A 186 -3.77 -0.01 -3.23
C GLU A 186 -3.47 0.76 -1.95
N CYS A 187 -4.47 1.43 -1.37
CA CYS A 187 -4.39 2.06 -0.05
C CYS A 187 -5.46 1.47 0.86
N ILE A 188 -5.09 1.16 2.11
CA ILE A 188 -6.00 0.70 3.16
C ILE A 188 -5.86 1.64 4.36
N LEU A 189 -7.00 2.10 4.88
CA LEU A 189 -7.10 2.94 6.07
C LEU A 189 -8.42 2.70 6.79
N GLU A 190 -8.56 3.15 8.04
CA GLU A 190 -9.82 3.08 8.79
C GLU A 190 -10.47 4.47 8.87
N VAL A 191 -11.78 4.55 8.63
CA VAL A 191 -12.56 5.79 8.77
C VAL A 191 -13.48 5.69 9.97
N ARG A 192 -13.55 6.76 10.76
CA ARG A 192 -14.48 6.93 11.88
C ARG A 192 -15.25 8.24 11.74
N ARG A 193 -16.25 8.39 12.61
CA ARG A 193 -17.07 9.58 12.72
C ARG A 193 -17.31 9.89 14.19
N GLU A 194 -17.39 11.18 14.48
CA GLU A 194 -17.91 11.71 15.72
C GLU A 194 -19.07 12.66 15.42
N THR A 195 -20.16 12.53 16.19
CA THR A 195 -21.30 13.44 16.16
C THR A 195 -21.28 14.29 17.42
N VAL A 196 -21.33 15.61 17.26
CA VAL A 196 -21.61 16.51 18.38
C VAL A 196 -23.10 16.41 18.67
N GLU A 197 -23.47 15.97 19.87
CA GLU A 197 -24.84 16.09 20.35
C GLU A 197 -25.14 17.57 20.58
N ILE A 198 -26.13 18.12 19.86
CA ILE A 198 -26.66 19.44 20.16
C ILE A 198 -27.44 19.29 21.46
N ILE A 199 -26.83 19.65 22.59
CA ILE A 199 -27.57 19.90 23.82
C ILE A 199 -28.36 21.19 23.55
N ASN A 200 -29.65 21.07 23.25
CA ASN A 200 -30.54 22.22 23.26
C ASN A 200 -30.55 22.75 24.71
N ILE A 201 -29.96 23.93 24.90
CA ILE A 201 -30.06 24.72 26.14
C ILE A 201 -31.37 25.49 26.12
#